data_AF-A0A382T9U4-F1
#
_entry.id   AF-A0A382T9U4-F1
#
_cell.length_a   1.000
_cell.length_b   1.000
_cell.length_c   1.000
_cell.angle_alpha   90.00
_cell.angle_beta   90.00
_cell.angle_gamma   90.00
#
_symmetry.space_group_name_H-M   'P 1'
#
loop_
_entity.id
_entity.type
_entity.pdbx_description
1 polymer ?
#
loop_
_entity_poly.entity_id
_entity_poly.type
_entity_poly.pdbx_seq_one_letter_code
_entity_poly.pdbx_strand_id
1 'polypeptide(L)' 'MSSKTSPLSFGAFVTKNATVFKIHAPRSTRVHLVIFNLPEDETGVEYEMTKQDNGDFTIELNDAGVGT' A
#
# COMPACT_ATOMS: atom_id res chain seq x y z
N MET A 1 -20.06 -22.52 14.03
CA MET A 1 -19.50 -22.14 12.72
C MET A 1 -18.64 -20.91 12.96
N SER A 2 -17.31 -21.05 13.06
CA SER A 2 -16.42 -19.92 13.33
C SER A 2 -15.94 -19.37 11.99
N SER A 3 -16.43 -18.20 11.59
CA SER A 3 -15.89 -17.47 10.44
C SER A 3 -14.48 -17.03 10.81
N LYS A 4 -13.47 -17.81 10.40
CA LYS A 4 -12.08 -17.32 10.36
C LYS A 4 -12.07 -16.12 9.42
N THR A 5 -12.08 -14.92 10.00
CA THR A 5 -11.70 -13.70 9.29
C THR A 5 -10.23 -13.86 8.96
N SER A 6 -9.93 -14.40 7.78
CA SER A 6 -8.58 -14.34 7.25
C SER A 6 -8.22 -12.86 7.14
N PRO A 7 -7.16 -12.38 7.81
CA PRO A 7 -6.74 -11.01 7.63
C PRO A 7 -6.50 -10.78 6.14
N LEU A 8 -7.12 -9.73 5.58
CA LEU A 8 -6.85 -9.29 4.22
C LEU A 8 -5.34 -9.17 4.09
N SER A 9 -4.75 -9.88 3.12
CA SER A 9 -3.29 -9.94 2.96
C SER A 9 -2.76 -8.82 2.06
N PHE A 10 -3.65 -8.05 1.44
CA PHE A 10 -3.35 -7.01 0.45
C PHE A 10 -4.26 -5.80 0.67
N GLY A 11 -3.75 -4.60 0.40
CA GLY A 11 -4.42 -3.33 0.66
C GLY A 11 -3.53 -2.36 1.43
N ALA A 12 -4.17 -1.39 2.08
CA ALA A 12 -3.53 -0.42 2.96
C ALA A 12 -3.81 -0.77 4.42
N PHE A 13 -2.76 -0.86 5.23
CA PHE A 13 -2.82 -1.23 6.63
C PHE A 13 -2.26 -0.09 7.47
N VAL A 14 -3.17 0.68 8.07
CA VAL A 14 -2.82 1.83 8.90
C VAL A 14 -2.47 1.35 10.31
N THR A 15 -1.29 1.73 10.78
CA THR A 15 -0.84 1.54 12.17
C THR A 15 -0.69 2.90 12.85
N LYS A 16 -0.31 2.93 14.13
CA LYS A 16 -0.14 4.21 14.87
C LYS A 16 0.93 5.13 14.28
N ASN A 17 1.93 4.57 13.60
CA ASN A 17 3.12 5.31 13.18
C ASN A 17 3.39 5.21 11.67
N ALA A 18 2.68 4.34 10.96
CA ALA A 18 2.94 4.09 9.55
C ALA A 18 1.74 3.43 8.87
N THR A 19 1.63 3.62 7.55
CA THR A 19 0.74 2.84 6.70
C THR A 19 1.56 1.94 5.80
N VAL A 20 1.24 0.64 5.84
CA VAL A 20 1.84 -0.37 4.97
C VAL A 20 0.91 -0.60 3.79
N PHE A 21 1.43 -0.44 2.58
CA PHE A 21 0.74 -0.76 1.34
C PHE A 21 1.29 -2.04 0.78
N LYS A 22 0.41 -2.99 0.46
CA LYS A 22 0.77 -4.29 -0.10
C LYS A 22 -0.12 -4.68 -1.27
N ILE A 23 0.48 -5.04 -2.41
CA ILE A 23 -0.22 -5.50 -3.61
C ILE A 23 0.49 -6.72 -4.21
N HIS A 24 -0.28 -7.64 -4.80
CA HIS A 24 0.28 -8.78 -5.54
C HIS A 24 0.32 -8.46 -7.03
N ALA A 25 1.52 -8.41 -7.62
CA ALA A 25 1.71 -8.06 -9.03
C ALA A 25 2.91 -8.81 -9.64
N PRO A 26 2.91 -10.16 -9.67
CA PRO A 26 4.11 -10.96 -9.97
C PRO A 26 4.73 -10.70 -11.34
N ARG A 27 3.90 -10.32 -12.32
CA ARG A 27 4.31 -10.01 -13.70
C ARG A 27 4.84 -8.58 -13.87
N SER A 28 4.65 -7.71 -12.89
CA SER A 28 5.14 -6.33 -12.94
C SER A 28 6.64 -6.30 -12.66
N THR A 29 7.34 -5.43 -13.38
CA THR A 29 8.75 -5.11 -13.14
C THR A 29 8.91 -4.03 -12.10
N ARG A 30 8.02 -3.02 -12.12
CA ARG A 30 7.95 -1.90 -11.17
C ARG A 30 6.51 -1.60 -10.81
N VAL A 31 6.30 -1.16 -9.58
CA VAL A 31 5.01 -0.68 -9.08
C VAL A 31 5.28 0.59 -8.28
N HIS A 32 4.46 1.62 -8.51
CA HIS A 32 4.53 2.88 -7.77
C HIS A 32 3.24 3.08 -6.99
N LEU A 33 3.38 3.46 -5.72
CA LEU A 33 2.30 4.00 -4.90
C LEU A 33 2.22 5.50 -5.17
N VAL A 34 1.05 6.01 -5.52
CA VAL A 34 0.83 7.44 -5.75
C VAL A 34 -0.07 7.99 -4.64
N ILE A 35 0.41 8.99 -3.90
CA ILE A 35 -0.34 9.66 -2.83
C ILE A 35 -0.73 11.06 -3.30
N PHE A 36 -2.02 11.34 -3.26
CA PHE A 36 -2.61 12.67 -3.49
C PHE A 36 -2.92 13.27 -2.11
N ASN A 37 -2.69 14.57 -1.91
CA ASN A 37 -2.94 15.20 -0.61
C ASN A 37 -4.38 15.71 -0.50
N LEU A 38 -4.99 16.05 -1.63
CA LEU A 38 -6.36 16.50 -1.74
C LEU A 38 -7.11 15.73 -2.84
N PRO A 39 -8.43 15.54 -2.70
CA PRO A 39 -9.24 14.89 -3.74
C PRO A 39 -9.20 15.58 -5.10
N GLU A 40 -9.02 16.91 -5.11
CA GLU A 40 -8.90 17.74 -6.30
C GLU A 40 -7.49 17.79 -6.93
N ASP A 41 -6.48 17.18 -6.29
CA ASP A 41 -5.11 17.19 -6.82
C ASP A 41 -5.04 16.45 -8.16
N GLU A 42 -4.55 17.14 -9.20
CA GLU A 42 -4.31 16.53 -10.52
C GLU A 42 -3.01 15.69 -10.54
N THR A 43 -2.12 15.88 -9.57
CA THR A 43 -0.82 15.21 -9.48
C THR A 43 -0.55 14.74 -8.05
N GLY A 44 -0.06 13.51 -7.90
CA GLY A 44 0.35 12.94 -6.63
C GLY A 44 1.86 12.69 -6.54
N VAL A 45 2.34 12.38 -5.34
CA VAL A 45 3.73 11.97 -5.10
C VAL A 45 3.84 10.47 -5.34
N GLU A 46 4.76 10.07 -6.23
CA GLU A 46 5.04 8.68 -6.53
C GLU A 46 6.13 8.10 -5.63
N TYR A 47 5.91 6.90 -5.13
CA TYR A 47 6.86 6.13 -4.33
C TYR A 47 7.03 4.73 -4.94
N GLU A 48 8.24 4.37 -5.34
CA GLU A 48 8.53 3.04 -5.87
C GLU A 48 8.38 1.98 -4.76
N MET A 49 7.58 0.95 -5.02
CA MET A 49 7.37 -0.15 -4.09
C MET A 49 8.46 -1.22 -4.22
N THR A 50 8.83 -1.82 -3.10
CA THR A 50 9.82 -2.90 -3.08
C THR A 50 9.18 -4.21 -3.52
N LYS A 51 9.70 -4.80 -4.61
CA LYS A 51 9.33 -6.14 -5.06
C LYS A 51 9.87 -7.21 -4.12
N GLN A 52 9.01 -8.15 -3.75
CA GLN A 52 9.31 -9.34 -2.97
C GLN A 52 9.42 -10.57 -3.87
N ASP A 53 10.12 -11.60 -3.42
CA ASP A 53 10.38 -12.83 -4.20
C ASP A 53 9.11 -13.58 -4.62
N ASN A 54 8.03 -13.43 -3.84
CA ASN A 54 6.74 -14.05 -4.10
C ASN A 54 5.86 -13.27 -5.10
N GLY A 55 6.36 -12.17 -5.67
CA GLY A 55 5.62 -11.30 -6.58
C GLY A 55 4.73 -10.27 -5.89
N ASP A 56 4.84 -10.14 -4.55
CA ASP A 56 4.24 -9.04 -3.81
C ASP A 56 5.09 -7.78 -3.94
N PHE A 57 4.44 -6.62 -3.80
CA PHE A 57 5.08 -5.33 -3.70
C PHE A 57 4.63 -4.70 -2.39
N THR A 58 5.59 -4.14 -1.65
CA THR A 58 5.35 -3.53 -0.34
C THR A 58 6.05 -2.20 -0.19
N ILE A 59 5.40 -1.25 0.46
CA ILE A 59 6.03 -0.01 0.94
C ILE A 59 5.41 0.39 2.28
N GLU A 60 6.22 0.98 3.14
CA GLU A 60 5.82 1.53 4.43
C GLU A 60 6.06 3.03 4.43
N LEU A 61 5.03 3.82 4.72
CA LEU A 61 5.12 5.27 4.82
C LEU A 61 4.82 5.70 6.26
N ASN A 62 5.76 6.40 6.89
CA ASN A 62 5.67 6.83 8.29
C ASN A 62 4.78 8.06 8.52
N ASP A 63 4.37 8.78 7.46
CA ASP A 63 3.55 10.00 7.55
C ASP A 63 2.19 9.90 6.84
N ALA A 64 1.83 8.72 6.32
CA ALA A 64 0.51 8.50 5.73
C ALA A 64 -0.49 8.11 6.83
N GLY A 65 -1.04 9.10 7.53
CA GLY A 65 -2.10 8.90 8.52
C GLY A 65 -3.47 8.61 7.90
N VAL A 66 -4.50 8.43 8.74
CA VAL A 66 -5.89 8.28 8.25
C VAL A 66 -6.35 9.60 7.63
N GLY A 67 -6.75 9.57 6.36
CA GLY A 67 -7.38 10.71 5.69
C GLY A 67 -6.42 11.74 5.08
N THR A 68 -5.17 11.35 4.82
CA THR A 68 -4.35 12.01 3.78
C THR A 68 -4.88 11.66 2.40
#